data_AF-K4A9M1-F1
#
_entry.id   AF-K4A9M1-F1
#
_cell.length_a   1.000
_cell.length_b   1.000
_cell.length_c   1.000
_cell.angle_alpha   90.00
_cell.angle_beta   90.00
_cell.angle_gamma   90.00
#
_symmetry.space_group_name_H-M   'P 1'
#
loop_
_entity.id
_entity.type
_entity.pdbx_description
1 polymer ?
#
loop_
_entity_poly.entity_id
_entity_poly.type
_entity_poly.pdbx_seq_one_letter_code
_entity_poly.pdbx_strand_id
1 'polypeptide(L)'
;MSRSGEIGADEEILAALIEVSKTPEGRRGLSDVLADTLFLLPASPSRPLLLRLRLLRNLLAGDELNQYAFIEHSGPAVVAAAVLSFPSPAPDVARAALQALGNAALAGEFHRDAVWEAIFPEALRKFAGVRDAGVLDPLCMVLDTCCGEEGGRWRLNDLCHEDLGLPILVQVVNTASQVEHKEEWLEWLLFKVCVEEQKFEILFNALCSSNDVECTDSGEYNAKHAFLLGTLSRCLNNHPKEVTVSDSFAHHVFNVHKHAAETVDFTHRGTSRLPTGRPAIDVLGYTLQLLRDICAWESPSSETQGPVGSLLQTGLVKRLLKYLGELEPPSTIRKSMARGQGDNHPALENGNVCPYIGYRTDLVAVIANCLHGRKKVQDEIRKLGGILLLLQQCVIDEDNPYLREWGLLAVKNLLEENEENQKEISELEMQEPVITPEIANIGLKVEIDKETGRPKLVNTSDA
;
A
#
# COMPACT_ATOMS: atom_id res chain seq x y z
N MET A 1 -28.58 -23.48 45.69
CA MET A 1 -28.23 -22.11 45.25
C MET A 1 -28.85 -21.89 43.89
N SER A 2 -29.29 -20.67 43.54
CA SER A 2 -29.86 -20.42 42.22
C SER A 2 -28.78 -20.53 41.14
N ARG A 3 -29.14 -20.96 39.93
CA ARG A 3 -28.26 -21.04 38.76
C ARG A 3 -27.50 -19.74 38.48
N SER A 4 -28.07 -18.60 38.90
CA SER A 4 -27.45 -17.27 38.83
C SER A 4 -26.32 -17.05 39.84
N GLY A 5 -26.38 -17.66 41.02
CA GLY A 5 -25.33 -17.56 42.05
C GLY A 5 -24.11 -18.43 41.76
N GLU A 6 -24.29 -19.56 41.08
CA GLU A 6 -23.18 -20.43 40.63
C GLU A 6 -22.39 -19.79 39.48
N ILE A 7 -23.07 -19.10 38.54
CA ILE A 7 -22.41 -18.38 37.45
C ILE A 7 -21.56 -17.22 37.99
N GLY A 8 -22.06 -16.48 38.98
CA GLY A 8 -21.30 -15.39 39.60
C GLY A 8 -20.01 -15.85 40.29
N ALA A 9 -20.06 -17.00 40.97
CA ALA A 9 -18.88 -17.57 41.63
C ALA A 9 -17.82 -18.08 40.63
N ASP A 10 -18.23 -18.68 39.51
CA ASP A 10 -17.31 -19.13 38.44
C ASP A 10 -16.58 -17.93 37.80
N GLU A 11 -17.29 -16.82 37.55
CA GLU A 11 -16.68 -15.60 37.01
C GLU A 11 -15.65 -14.97 37.94
N GLU A 12 -15.89 -14.95 39.25
CA GLU A 12 -14.94 -14.46 40.26
C GLU A 12 -13.67 -15.31 40.31
N ILE A 13 -13.81 -16.64 40.25
CA ILE A 13 -12.67 -17.56 40.22
C ILE A 13 -11.85 -17.32 38.95
N LEU A 14 -12.48 -17.25 37.78
CA LEU A 14 -11.80 -16.99 36.52
C LEU A 14 -11.07 -15.63 36.53
N ALA A 15 -11.68 -14.59 37.10
CA ALA A 15 -11.04 -13.28 37.25
C ALA A 15 -9.77 -13.37 38.11
N ALA A 16 -9.81 -14.08 39.24
CA ALA A 16 -8.64 -14.30 40.09
C ALA A 16 -7.52 -15.07 39.35
N LEU A 17 -7.86 -16.11 38.58
CA LEU A 17 -6.91 -16.88 37.79
C LEU A 17 -6.26 -16.02 36.68
N ILE A 18 -7.04 -15.15 36.03
CA ILE A 18 -6.51 -14.20 35.03
C ILE A 18 -5.51 -13.24 35.66
N GLU A 19 -5.76 -12.74 36.87
CA GLU A 19 -4.82 -11.87 37.58
C GLU A 19 -3.51 -12.60 37.92
N VAL A 20 -3.60 -13.83 38.43
CA VAL A 20 -2.41 -14.64 38.77
C VAL A 20 -1.58 -14.95 37.51
N SER A 21 -2.22 -15.30 36.39
CA SER A 21 -1.53 -15.67 35.15
C SER A 21 -0.82 -14.52 34.42
N LYS A 22 -0.85 -13.29 34.94
CA LYS A 22 -0.12 -12.15 34.35
C LYS A 22 1.39 -12.30 34.47
N THR A 23 1.90 -13.00 35.48
CA THR A 23 3.35 -13.21 35.69
C THR A 23 3.81 -14.58 35.16
N PRO A 24 5.08 -14.73 34.75
CA PRO A 24 5.63 -16.02 34.36
C PRO A 24 5.46 -17.11 35.44
N GLU A 25 5.67 -16.77 36.71
CA GLU A 25 5.54 -17.70 37.83
C GLU A 25 4.09 -18.15 38.01
N GLY A 26 3.14 -17.23 37.85
CA GLY A 26 1.71 -17.53 37.92
C GLY A 26 1.25 -18.43 36.77
N ARG A 27 1.78 -18.24 35.56
CA ARG A 27 1.48 -19.12 34.41
C ARG A 27 1.95 -20.55 34.66
N ARG A 28 3.16 -20.73 35.17
CA ARG A 28 3.72 -22.03 35.52
C ARG A 28 2.98 -22.68 36.69
N GLY A 29 2.56 -21.89 37.68
CA GLY A 29 1.77 -22.38 38.82
C GLY A 29 0.35 -22.79 38.46
N LEU A 30 -0.13 -22.43 37.27
CA LEU A 30 -1.48 -22.71 36.78
C LEU A 30 -1.50 -23.71 35.60
N SER A 31 -0.40 -24.42 35.32
CA SER A 31 -0.34 -25.39 34.23
C SER A 31 -1.43 -26.47 34.32
N ASP A 32 -1.76 -26.94 35.53
CA ASP A 32 -2.82 -27.93 35.75
C ASP A 32 -4.23 -27.41 35.42
N VAL A 33 -4.42 -26.07 35.41
CA VAL A 33 -5.71 -25.44 35.12
C VAL A 33 -6.00 -25.40 33.61
N LEU A 34 -4.99 -25.62 32.77
CA LEU A 34 -5.13 -25.56 31.31
C LEU A 34 -6.13 -26.60 30.80
N ALA A 35 -6.00 -27.86 31.20
CA ALA A 35 -6.85 -28.95 30.75
C ALA A 35 -8.32 -28.73 31.14
N ASP A 36 -8.58 -28.32 32.38
CA ASP A 36 -9.93 -27.99 32.85
C ASP A 36 -10.53 -26.80 32.10
N THR A 37 -9.71 -25.77 31.82
CA THR A 37 -10.14 -24.60 31.05
C THR A 37 -10.55 -24.97 29.63
N LEU A 38 -9.77 -25.86 28.97
CA LEU A 38 -10.10 -26.38 27.64
C LEU A 38 -11.37 -27.22 27.65
N PHE A 39 -11.52 -28.13 28.63
CA PHE A 39 -12.69 -28.99 28.76
C PHE A 39 -14.00 -28.19 28.87
N LEU A 40 -13.98 -27.10 29.63
CA LEU A 40 -15.16 -26.26 29.86
C LEU A 40 -15.44 -25.25 28.73
N LEU A 41 -14.51 -25.05 27.80
CA LEU A 41 -14.59 -24.00 26.78
C LEU A 41 -15.81 -24.16 25.84
N PRO A 42 -16.08 -25.34 25.23
CA PRO A 42 -17.14 -25.46 24.22
C PRO A 42 -18.56 -25.27 24.77
N ALA A 43 -18.77 -25.57 26.05
CA ALA A 43 -20.06 -25.44 26.72
C ALA A 43 -20.25 -24.07 27.41
N SER A 44 -19.27 -23.18 27.33
CA SER A 44 -19.29 -21.91 28.06
C SER A 44 -20.26 -20.89 27.43
N PRO A 45 -21.12 -20.24 28.25
CA PRO A 45 -21.86 -19.07 27.78
C PRO A 45 -20.91 -17.89 27.52
N SER A 46 -21.36 -16.88 26.77
CA SER A 46 -20.49 -15.85 26.20
C SER A 46 -19.55 -15.15 27.21
N ARG A 47 -20.03 -14.87 28.43
CA ARG A 47 -19.25 -14.15 29.45
C ARG A 47 -18.15 -15.02 30.10
N PRO A 48 -18.44 -16.21 30.65
CA PRO A 48 -17.41 -17.16 31.06
C PRO A 48 -16.48 -17.59 29.93
N LEU A 49 -16.98 -17.74 28.70
CA LEU A 49 -16.16 -18.07 27.53
C LEU A 49 -15.05 -17.03 27.33
N LEU A 50 -15.41 -15.74 27.35
CA LEU A 50 -14.44 -14.66 27.24
C LEU A 50 -13.35 -14.73 28.32
N LEU A 51 -13.75 -14.98 29.58
CA LEU A 51 -12.80 -15.07 30.69
C LEU A 51 -11.88 -16.29 30.53
N ARG A 52 -12.41 -17.45 30.13
CA ARG A 52 -11.61 -18.65 29.84
C ARG A 52 -10.63 -18.42 28.69
N LEU A 53 -11.05 -17.77 27.60
CA LEU A 53 -10.15 -17.43 26.49
C LEU A 53 -9.05 -16.45 26.91
N ARG A 54 -9.36 -15.47 27.78
CA ARG A 54 -8.34 -14.56 28.35
C ARG A 54 -7.35 -15.28 29.25
N LEU A 55 -7.83 -16.24 30.05
CA LEU A 55 -6.97 -17.10 30.85
C LEU A 55 -6.06 -17.95 29.96
N LEU A 56 -6.62 -18.62 28.94
CA LEU A 56 -5.84 -19.40 27.96
C LEU A 56 -4.77 -18.54 27.29
N ARG A 57 -5.14 -17.35 26.79
CA ARG A 57 -4.17 -16.41 26.21
C ARG A 57 -3.02 -16.12 27.16
N ASN A 58 -3.31 -15.86 28.43
CA ASN A 58 -2.26 -15.62 29.42
C ASN A 58 -1.40 -16.87 29.60
N LEU A 59 -1.99 -18.05 29.85
CA LEU A 59 -1.25 -19.30 30.07
C LEU A 59 -0.30 -19.65 28.91
N LEU A 60 -0.67 -19.30 27.69
CA LEU A 60 0.10 -19.55 26.47
C LEU A 60 1.17 -18.48 26.17
N ALA A 61 1.24 -17.40 26.96
CA ALA A 61 2.15 -16.29 26.72
C ALA A 61 3.60 -16.62 27.10
N GLY A 62 4.33 -17.25 26.18
CA GLY A 62 5.76 -17.53 26.29
C GLY A 62 6.14 -18.58 27.33
N ASP A 63 5.21 -19.46 27.71
CA ASP A 63 5.47 -20.62 28.55
C ASP A 63 5.41 -21.90 27.69
N GLU A 64 6.57 -22.49 27.43
CA GLU A 64 6.71 -23.63 26.51
C GLU A 64 5.90 -24.85 26.99
N LEU A 65 5.89 -25.14 28.30
CA LEU A 65 5.16 -26.30 28.84
C LEU A 65 3.66 -26.16 28.60
N ASN A 66 3.11 -24.98 28.86
CA ASN A 66 1.70 -24.71 28.60
C ASN A 66 1.38 -24.73 27.11
N GLN A 67 2.27 -24.21 26.25
CA GLN A 67 2.09 -24.23 24.79
C GLN A 67 2.06 -25.66 24.24
N TYR A 68 2.99 -26.53 24.68
CA TYR A 68 3.00 -27.95 24.30
C TYR A 68 1.75 -28.69 24.82
N ALA A 69 1.42 -28.54 26.11
CA ALA A 69 0.25 -29.18 26.70
C ALA A 69 -1.05 -28.74 26.01
N PHE A 70 -1.13 -27.49 25.56
CA PHE A 70 -2.26 -26.99 24.79
C PHE A 70 -2.44 -27.73 23.47
N ILE A 71 -1.35 -28.05 22.75
CA ILE A 71 -1.43 -28.86 21.53
C ILE A 71 -1.79 -30.32 21.85
N GLU A 72 -1.19 -30.92 22.89
CA GLU A 72 -1.51 -32.29 23.32
C GLU A 72 -3.00 -32.47 23.64
N HIS A 73 -3.64 -31.45 24.21
CA HIS A 73 -5.07 -31.43 24.51
C HIS A 73 -5.96 -30.98 23.35
N SER A 74 -5.44 -30.92 22.11
CA SER A 74 -6.18 -30.44 20.93
C SER A 74 -6.76 -29.03 21.11
N GLY A 75 -6.06 -28.19 21.88
CA GLY A 75 -6.47 -26.85 22.27
C GLY A 75 -6.88 -25.95 21.10
N PRO A 76 -6.14 -25.89 19.98
CA PRO A 76 -6.56 -25.10 18.82
C PRO A 76 -7.94 -25.49 18.30
N ALA A 77 -8.22 -26.80 18.16
CA ALA A 77 -9.51 -27.30 17.69
C ALA A 77 -10.65 -27.00 18.67
N VAL A 78 -10.36 -27.07 19.98
CA VAL A 78 -11.32 -26.71 21.04
C VAL A 78 -11.68 -25.22 21.00
N VAL A 79 -10.69 -24.34 20.82
CA VAL A 79 -10.89 -22.89 20.66
C VAL A 79 -11.69 -22.59 19.39
N ALA A 80 -11.32 -23.21 18.27
CA ALA A 80 -12.04 -23.08 17.00
C ALA A 80 -13.50 -23.52 17.14
N ALA A 81 -13.76 -24.69 17.71
CA ALA A 81 -15.11 -25.21 17.94
C ALA A 81 -15.95 -24.29 18.84
N ALA A 82 -15.35 -23.74 19.90
CA ALA A 82 -16.04 -22.79 20.78
C ALA A 82 -16.48 -21.53 20.02
N VAL A 83 -15.62 -20.96 19.17
CA VAL A 83 -15.98 -19.80 18.34
C VAL A 83 -17.01 -20.16 17.25
N LEU A 84 -16.86 -21.33 16.62
CA LEU A 84 -17.76 -21.82 15.60
C LEU A 84 -19.19 -22.06 16.13
N SER A 85 -19.35 -22.32 17.43
CA SER A 85 -20.65 -22.56 18.05
C SER A 85 -21.60 -21.34 18.07
N PHE A 86 -21.07 -20.11 17.98
CA PHE A 86 -21.87 -18.87 17.94
C PHE A 86 -22.15 -18.45 16.51
N PRO A 87 -23.35 -18.04 16.08
CA PRO A 87 -23.57 -17.54 14.71
C PRO A 87 -22.61 -16.42 14.30
N SER A 88 -22.35 -15.48 15.20
CA SER A 88 -21.32 -14.45 15.10
C SER A 88 -20.68 -14.26 16.48
N PRO A 89 -19.35 -14.42 16.63
CA PRO A 89 -18.69 -14.23 17.92
C PRO A 89 -18.62 -12.74 18.26
N ALA A 90 -18.79 -12.41 19.55
CA ALA A 90 -18.56 -11.05 20.02
C ALA A 90 -17.10 -10.64 19.76
N PRO A 91 -16.80 -9.36 19.41
CA PRO A 91 -15.45 -8.94 19.05
C PRO A 91 -14.40 -9.20 20.14
N ASP A 92 -14.76 -9.09 21.42
CA ASP A 92 -13.87 -9.39 22.54
C ASP A 92 -13.56 -10.89 22.68
N VAL A 93 -14.54 -11.76 22.41
CA VAL A 93 -14.37 -13.22 22.34
C VAL A 93 -13.45 -13.59 21.17
N ALA A 94 -13.72 -13.06 19.97
CA ALA A 94 -12.92 -13.29 18.78
C ALA A 94 -11.46 -12.86 18.99
N ARG A 95 -11.26 -11.65 19.52
CA ARG A 95 -9.95 -11.12 19.88
C ARG A 95 -9.22 -12.01 20.87
N ALA A 96 -9.88 -12.41 21.97
CA ALA A 96 -9.26 -13.26 22.98
C ALA A 96 -8.86 -14.64 22.44
N ALA A 97 -9.70 -15.24 21.57
CA ALA A 97 -9.41 -16.50 20.91
C ALA A 97 -8.21 -16.39 19.97
N LEU A 98 -8.16 -15.37 19.10
CA LEU A 98 -7.04 -15.14 18.20
C LEU A 98 -5.74 -14.86 18.95
N GLN A 99 -5.79 -14.07 20.02
CA GLN A 99 -4.61 -13.83 20.86
C GLN A 99 -4.09 -15.11 21.52
N ALA A 100 -4.98 -16.01 21.97
CA ALA A 100 -4.57 -17.31 22.51
C ALA A 100 -3.93 -18.21 21.45
N LEU A 101 -4.53 -18.29 20.26
CA LEU A 101 -4.00 -19.05 19.12
C LEU A 101 -2.67 -18.50 18.63
N GLY A 102 -2.52 -17.18 18.55
CA GLY A 102 -1.27 -16.51 18.19
C GLY A 102 -0.16 -16.81 19.19
N ASN A 103 -0.45 -16.72 20.49
CA ASN A 103 0.50 -17.08 21.53
C ASN A 103 0.96 -18.55 21.43
N ALA A 104 0.07 -19.47 21.05
CA ALA A 104 0.46 -20.86 20.77
C ALA A 104 1.34 -20.97 19.52
N ALA A 105 0.96 -20.32 18.42
CA ALA A 105 1.67 -20.36 17.13
C ALA A 105 3.12 -19.79 17.22
N LEU A 106 3.38 -18.89 18.16
CA LEU A 106 4.73 -18.34 18.39
C LEU A 106 5.74 -19.37 18.91
N ALA A 107 5.30 -20.53 19.41
CA ALA A 107 6.18 -21.58 19.95
C ALA A 107 6.93 -22.40 18.89
N GLY A 108 6.69 -22.16 17.60
CA GLY A 108 7.41 -22.77 16.49
C GLY A 108 6.54 -23.62 15.57
N GLU A 109 7.16 -24.26 14.58
CA GLU A 109 6.45 -24.82 13.42
C GLU A 109 5.41 -25.89 13.77
N PHE A 110 5.72 -26.79 14.70
CA PHE A 110 4.78 -27.80 15.20
C PHE A 110 3.47 -27.17 15.72
N HIS A 111 3.57 -26.02 16.39
CA HIS A 111 2.40 -25.31 16.91
C HIS A 111 1.67 -24.53 15.82
N ARG A 112 2.39 -23.93 14.87
CA ARG A 112 1.78 -23.23 13.72
C ARG A 112 0.96 -24.18 12.86
N ASP A 113 1.47 -25.39 12.64
CA ASP A 113 0.79 -26.46 11.91
C ASP A 113 -0.51 -26.87 12.61
N ALA A 114 -0.43 -27.22 13.89
CA ALA A 114 -1.60 -27.59 14.69
C ALA A 114 -2.64 -26.45 14.81
N VAL A 115 -2.19 -25.20 14.91
CA VAL A 115 -3.09 -24.03 14.90
C VAL A 115 -3.77 -23.89 13.54
N TRP A 116 -3.02 -23.98 12.43
CA TRP A 116 -3.56 -23.80 11.09
C TRP A 116 -4.60 -24.86 10.73
N GLU A 117 -4.27 -26.13 10.93
CA GLU A 117 -5.17 -27.28 10.71
C GLU A 117 -6.50 -27.14 11.46
N ALA A 118 -6.47 -26.52 12.64
CA ALA A 118 -7.67 -26.33 13.45
C ALA A 118 -8.56 -25.16 13.01
N ILE A 119 -7.99 -24.12 12.39
CA ILE A 119 -8.71 -22.88 12.12
C ILE A 119 -9.02 -22.62 10.64
N PHE A 120 -8.23 -23.19 9.73
CA PHE A 120 -8.41 -23.00 8.30
C PHE A 120 -9.37 -24.06 7.71
N PRO A 121 -10.31 -23.67 6.83
CA PRO A 121 -10.74 -22.31 6.51
C PRO A 121 -11.90 -21.79 7.37
N GLU A 122 -12.71 -22.66 8.00
CA GLU A 122 -14.00 -22.27 8.58
C GLU A 122 -13.89 -21.26 9.73
N ALA A 123 -12.99 -21.49 10.69
CA ALA A 123 -12.87 -20.60 11.84
C ALA A 123 -12.26 -19.25 11.42
N LEU A 124 -11.28 -19.26 10.52
CA LEU A 124 -10.69 -18.03 9.96
C LEU A 124 -11.72 -17.18 9.21
N ARG A 125 -12.61 -17.80 8.41
CA ARG A 125 -13.72 -17.07 7.78
C ARG A 125 -14.62 -16.40 8.79
N LYS A 126 -14.86 -17.07 9.91
CA LYS A 126 -15.70 -16.54 10.99
C LYS A 126 -15.04 -15.39 11.71
N PHE A 127 -13.74 -15.48 11.99
CA PHE A 127 -12.95 -14.39 12.55
C PHE A 127 -12.90 -13.18 11.60
N ALA A 128 -12.61 -13.41 10.32
CA ALA A 128 -12.57 -12.36 9.30
C ALA A 128 -13.94 -11.70 9.05
N GLY A 129 -15.03 -12.42 9.33
CA GLY A 129 -16.40 -11.87 9.31
C GLY A 129 -16.71 -10.90 10.45
N VAL A 130 -15.88 -10.83 11.50
CA VAL A 130 -16.04 -9.85 12.59
C VAL A 130 -15.41 -8.52 12.18
N ARG A 131 -16.25 -7.57 11.77
CA ARG A 131 -15.82 -6.23 11.32
C ARG A 131 -15.48 -5.32 12.49
N ASP A 132 -14.41 -5.63 13.21
CA ASP A 132 -13.90 -4.87 14.36
C ASP A 132 -12.39 -4.68 14.27
N ALA A 133 -11.92 -3.45 14.42
CA ALA A 133 -10.49 -3.12 14.31
C ALA A 133 -9.63 -3.89 15.31
N GLY A 134 -10.11 -4.07 16.55
CA GLY A 134 -9.37 -4.82 17.56
C GLY A 134 -9.34 -6.33 17.32
N VAL A 135 -10.12 -6.86 16.37
CA VAL A 135 -10.03 -8.26 15.92
C VAL A 135 -9.09 -8.40 14.72
N LEU A 136 -9.02 -7.37 13.88
CA LEU A 136 -8.19 -7.35 12.68
C LEU A 136 -6.70 -7.56 12.99
N ASP A 137 -6.14 -6.83 13.96
CA ASP A 137 -4.74 -6.94 14.36
C ASP A 137 -4.32 -8.38 14.74
N PRO A 138 -4.95 -9.02 15.76
CA PRO A 138 -4.57 -10.38 16.13
C PRO A 138 -4.91 -11.42 15.04
N LEU A 139 -5.88 -11.14 14.15
CA LEU A 139 -6.13 -11.99 12.98
C LEU A 139 -4.96 -11.93 12.01
N CYS A 140 -4.51 -10.73 11.64
CA CYS A 140 -3.36 -10.53 10.77
C CYS A 140 -2.09 -11.10 11.39
N MET A 141 -1.87 -10.91 12.69
CA MET A 141 -0.74 -11.50 13.42
C MET A 141 -0.75 -13.04 13.35
N VAL A 142 -1.90 -13.70 13.56
CA VAL A 142 -2.00 -15.17 13.45
C VAL A 142 -1.74 -15.63 12.02
N LEU A 143 -2.32 -14.96 11.03
CA LEU A 143 -2.12 -15.28 9.61
C LEU A 143 -0.64 -15.14 9.23
N ASP A 144 0.01 -14.04 9.60
CA ASP A 144 1.42 -13.81 9.32
C ASP A 144 2.32 -14.82 10.04
N THR A 145 2.08 -15.04 11.35
CA THR A 145 2.86 -15.99 12.16
C THR A 145 2.78 -17.41 11.59
N CYS A 146 1.59 -17.88 11.23
CA CYS A 146 1.42 -19.20 10.63
C CYS A 146 2.01 -19.27 9.21
N CYS A 147 1.85 -18.22 8.40
CA CYS A 147 2.36 -18.17 7.03
C CYS A 147 3.84 -17.76 6.95
N GLY A 148 4.55 -17.60 8.07
CA GLY A 148 5.94 -17.18 8.17
C GLY A 148 6.95 -18.08 7.43
N GLU A 149 8.24 -17.72 7.48
CA GLU A 149 9.28 -18.31 6.60
C GLU A 149 9.50 -19.82 6.80
N GLU A 150 9.57 -20.30 8.04
CA GLU A 150 9.72 -21.73 8.32
C GLU A 150 8.36 -22.43 8.26
N GLY A 151 8.21 -23.36 7.30
CA GLY A 151 7.00 -24.19 7.14
C GLY A 151 5.75 -23.48 6.62
N GLY A 152 5.71 -22.14 6.55
CA GLY A 152 4.49 -21.40 6.21
C GLY A 152 4.14 -21.29 4.73
N ARG A 153 5.03 -21.66 3.79
CA ARG A 153 4.79 -21.49 2.34
C ARG A 153 3.53 -22.21 1.84
N TRP A 154 3.26 -23.43 2.31
CA TRP A 154 2.07 -24.16 1.89
C TRP A 154 0.79 -23.59 2.49
N ARG A 155 0.83 -23.10 3.74
CA ARG A 155 -0.29 -22.38 4.38
C ARG A 155 -0.60 -21.07 3.68
N LEU A 156 0.42 -20.40 3.19
CA LEU A 156 0.25 -19.22 2.36
C LEU A 156 -0.40 -19.56 1.02
N ASN A 157 -0.05 -20.70 0.40
CA ASN A 157 -0.76 -21.20 -0.78
C ASN A 157 -2.23 -21.51 -0.49
N ASP A 158 -2.54 -22.12 0.66
CA ASP A 158 -3.93 -22.35 1.11
C ASP A 158 -4.68 -21.02 1.28
N LEU A 159 -4.05 -20.02 1.91
CA LEU A 159 -4.60 -18.69 2.09
C LEU A 159 -4.86 -17.98 0.75
N CYS A 160 -4.08 -18.33 -0.29
CA CYS A 160 -4.24 -17.82 -1.64
C CYS A 160 -5.17 -18.66 -2.52
N HIS A 161 -5.72 -19.77 -2.01
CA HIS A 161 -6.65 -20.61 -2.75
C HIS A 161 -7.98 -19.88 -2.97
N GLU A 162 -8.44 -19.80 -4.22
CA GLU A 162 -9.61 -18.99 -4.64
C GLU A 162 -10.89 -19.34 -3.86
N ASP A 163 -11.16 -20.64 -3.67
CA ASP A 163 -12.39 -21.08 -3.00
C ASP A 163 -12.33 -21.09 -1.48
N LEU A 164 -11.13 -21.15 -0.88
CA LEU A 164 -10.94 -21.43 0.55
C LEU A 164 -10.39 -20.21 1.28
N GLY A 165 -9.17 -19.81 0.93
CA GLY A 165 -8.40 -18.75 1.57
C GLY A 165 -8.72 -17.34 1.08
N LEU A 166 -8.87 -17.15 -0.22
CA LEU A 166 -9.07 -15.82 -0.82
C LEU A 166 -10.27 -15.04 -0.23
N PRO A 167 -11.43 -15.67 0.08
CA PRO A 167 -12.53 -14.98 0.75
C PRO A 167 -12.15 -14.42 2.13
N ILE A 168 -11.20 -15.05 2.84
CA ILE A 168 -10.69 -14.57 4.13
C ILE A 168 -9.90 -13.28 3.89
N LEU A 169 -8.97 -13.27 2.93
CA LEU A 169 -8.18 -12.09 2.57
C LEU A 169 -9.06 -10.93 2.11
N VAL A 170 -10.10 -11.19 1.31
CA VAL A 170 -11.07 -10.16 0.87
C VAL A 170 -11.80 -9.56 2.07
N GLN A 171 -12.22 -10.35 3.05
CA GLN A 171 -12.87 -9.82 4.26
C GLN A 171 -11.91 -9.04 5.16
N VAL A 172 -10.66 -9.48 5.25
CA VAL A 172 -9.58 -8.75 5.96
C VAL A 172 -9.38 -7.38 5.32
N VAL A 173 -9.18 -7.30 4.01
CA VAL A 173 -9.03 -6.02 3.28
C VAL A 173 -10.28 -5.17 3.38
N ASN A 174 -11.48 -5.77 3.27
CA ASN A 174 -12.74 -5.05 3.40
C ASN A 174 -12.87 -4.39 4.78
N THR A 175 -12.59 -5.13 5.85
CA THR A 175 -12.63 -4.59 7.22
C THR A 175 -11.58 -3.51 7.40
N ALA A 176 -10.33 -3.77 6.98
CA ALA A 176 -9.22 -2.82 7.08
C ALA A 176 -9.49 -1.49 6.35
N SER A 177 -10.12 -1.54 5.18
CA SER A 177 -10.43 -0.35 4.39
C SER A 177 -11.47 0.58 5.02
N GLN A 178 -12.25 0.07 5.99
CA GLN A 178 -13.33 0.81 6.65
C GLN A 178 -12.93 1.37 8.01
N VAL A 179 -11.80 0.92 8.57
CA VAL A 179 -11.34 1.31 9.90
C VAL A 179 -10.11 2.21 9.79
N GLU A 180 -10.08 3.31 10.54
CA GLU A 180 -8.92 4.20 10.61
C GLU A 180 -7.80 3.58 11.46
N HIS A 181 -7.21 2.47 11.02
CA HIS A 181 -6.13 1.80 11.75
C HIS A 181 -4.93 1.46 10.86
N LYS A 182 -3.73 1.67 11.40
CA LYS A 182 -2.45 1.36 10.78
C LYS A 182 -1.91 0.09 11.43
N GLU A 183 -2.12 -1.04 10.78
CA GLU A 183 -1.73 -2.36 11.30
C GLU A 183 -0.49 -2.86 10.55
N GLU A 184 0.66 -2.93 11.22
CA GLU A 184 1.92 -3.38 10.61
C GLU A 184 1.79 -4.82 10.06
N TRP A 185 1.17 -5.74 10.81
CA TRP A 185 0.97 -7.13 10.37
C TRP A 185 0.18 -7.25 9.06
N LEU A 186 -0.80 -6.38 8.84
CA LEU A 186 -1.55 -6.39 7.59
C LEU A 186 -0.68 -5.94 6.41
N GLU A 187 0.16 -4.93 6.61
CA GLU A 187 1.09 -4.45 5.59
C GLU A 187 2.02 -5.59 5.14
N TRP A 188 2.61 -6.33 6.09
CA TRP A 188 3.47 -7.49 5.83
C TRP A 188 2.72 -8.63 5.13
N LEU A 189 1.53 -8.98 5.62
CA LEU A 189 0.73 -10.06 5.03
C LEU A 189 0.34 -9.75 3.57
N LEU A 190 -0.19 -8.56 3.30
CA LEU A 190 -0.59 -8.15 1.95
C LEU A 190 0.62 -8.07 1.03
N PHE A 191 1.75 -7.60 1.55
CA PHE A 191 3.00 -7.57 0.81
C PHE A 191 3.44 -8.96 0.37
N LYS A 192 3.48 -9.92 1.31
CA LYS A 192 3.84 -11.31 1.06
C LYS A 192 2.94 -11.97 0.01
N VAL A 193 1.62 -11.80 0.16
CA VAL A 193 0.63 -12.35 -0.77
C VAL A 193 0.77 -11.73 -2.17
N CYS A 194 0.83 -10.41 -2.26
CA CYS A 194 0.77 -9.71 -3.55
C CYS A 194 2.09 -9.75 -4.32
N VAL A 195 3.22 -9.52 -3.62
CA VAL A 195 4.52 -9.32 -4.23
C VAL A 195 5.33 -10.62 -4.26
N GLU A 196 5.49 -11.29 -3.11
CA GLU A 196 6.33 -12.50 -3.02
C GLU A 196 5.67 -13.73 -3.66
N GLU A 197 4.41 -14.01 -3.33
CA GLU A 197 3.66 -15.14 -3.89
C GLU A 197 2.92 -14.81 -5.20
N GLN A 198 3.08 -13.58 -5.69
CA GLN A 198 2.58 -13.12 -6.99
C GLN A 198 1.04 -13.27 -7.15
N LYS A 199 0.29 -13.14 -6.06
CA LYS A 199 -1.19 -13.24 -6.06
C LYS A 199 -1.89 -11.90 -6.12
N PHE A 200 -1.17 -10.83 -6.49
CA PHE A 200 -1.74 -9.49 -6.62
C PHE A 200 -2.97 -9.46 -7.53
N GLU A 201 -2.88 -9.99 -8.76
CA GLU A 201 -3.99 -9.97 -9.71
C GLU A 201 -5.25 -10.67 -9.17
N ILE A 202 -5.07 -11.86 -8.59
CA ILE A 202 -6.15 -12.68 -8.05
C ILE A 202 -6.85 -11.95 -6.90
N LEU A 203 -6.08 -11.41 -5.94
CA LEU A 203 -6.64 -10.64 -4.84
C LEU A 203 -7.31 -9.35 -5.32
N PHE A 204 -6.64 -8.60 -6.19
CA PHE A 204 -7.15 -7.34 -6.74
C PHE A 204 -8.50 -7.56 -7.43
N ASN A 205 -8.61 -8.56 -8.30
CA ASN A 205 -9.86 -8.89 -9.00
C ASN A 205 -10.96 -9.39 -8.04
N ALA A 206 -10.60 -10.10 -6.98
CA ALA A 206 -11.57 -10.58 -6.00
C ALA A 206 -12.20 -9.45 -5.15
N LEU A 207 -11.55 -8.28 -5.05
CA LEU A 207 -12.09 -7.12 -4.36
C LEU A 207 -13.28 -6.47 -5.09
N CYS A 208 -13.53 -6.83 -6.36
CA CYS A 208 -14.69 -6.40 -7.13
C CYS A 208 -16.02 -7.00 -6.62
N SER A 209 -15.99 -8.19 -6.02
CA SER A 209 -17.16 -9.08 -5.89
C SER A 209 -18.00 -8.89 -4.62
N SER A 210 -17.68 -7.92 -3.77
CA SER A 210 -18.25 -7.80 -2.43
C SER A 210 -19.39 -6.76 -2.36
N ASN A 211 -20.61 -7.14 -2.77
CA ASN A 211 -21.92 -6.63 -2.30
C ASN A 211 -22.02 -5.17 -1.76
N ASP A 212 -21.41 -4.18 -2.42
CA ASP A 212 -21.63 -2.78 -2.07
C ASP A 212 -22.80 -2.27 -2.93
N VAL A 213 -24.00 -2.25 -2.34
CA VAL A 213 -25.27 -1.81 -2.94
C VAL A 213 -25.32 -0.28 -3.13
N GLU A 214 -24.24 0.43 -2.87
CA GLU A 214 -24.14 1.88 -3.09
C GLU A 214 -22.88 2.19 -3.92
N CYS A 215 -23.02 2.14 -5.24
CA CYS A 215 -22.16 2.93 -6.11
C CYS A 215 -22.99 3.56 -7.22
N THR A 216 -23.49 4.75 -6.94
CA THR A 216 -23.88 5.72 -7.97
C THR A 216 -22.63 6.12 -8.75
N ASP A 217 -22.74 6.01 -10.07
CA ASP A 217 -21.77 6.36 -11.12
C ASP A 217 -20.57 5.43 -11.33
N SER A 218 -20.75 4.44 -12.21
CA SER A 218 -19.75 3.89 -13.15
C SER A 218 -18.50 3.13 -12.65
N GLY A 219 -18.23 3.03 -11.34
CA GLY A 219 -16.91 2.67 -10.84
C GLY A 219 -16.53 1.19 -10.90
N GLU A 220 -15.62 0.83 -11.81
CA GLU A 220 -14.87 -0.44 -11.78
C GLU A 220 -14.02 -0.61 -10.51
N TYR A 221 -13.53 0.50 -9.95
CA TYR A 221 -12.72 0.52 -8.74
C TYR A 221 -13.52 0.97 -7.52
N ASN A 222 -13.19 0.39 -6.36
CA ASN A 222 -13.80 0.72 -5.07
C ASN A 222 -12.73 1.04 -4.00
N ALA A 223 -13.15 1.47 -2.81
CA ALA A 223 -12.24 1.87 -1.73
C ALA A 223 -11.24 0.77 -1.32
N LYS A 224 -11.60 -0.52 -1.47
CA LYS A 224 -10.72 -1.65 -1.17
C LYS A 224 -9.53 -1.71 -2.12
N HIS A 225 -9.71 -1.40 -3.41
CA HIS A 225 -8.63 -1.34 -4.39
C HIS A 225 -7.63 -0.22 -4.07
N ALA A 226 -8.15 0.97 -3.76
CA ALA A 226 -7.34 2.11 -3.35
C ALA A 226 -6.56 1.80 -2.07
N PHE A 227 -7.21 1.18 -1.08
CA PHE A 227 -6.58 0.75 0.17
C PHE A 227 -5.45 -0.26 -0.06
N LEU A 228 -5.68 -1.30 -0.87
CA LEU A 228 -4.67 -2.32 -1.17
C LEU A 228 -3.44 -1.69 -1.82
N LEU A 229 -3.63 -0.89 -2.88
CA LEU A 229 -2.52 -0.25 -3.59
C LEU A 229 -1.77 0.77 -2.72
N GLY A 230 -2.49 1.56 -1.93
CA GLY A 230 -1.89 2.51 -0.98
C GLY A 230 -1.10 1.82 0.12
N THR A 231 -1.53 0.63 0.53
CA THR A 231 -0.79 -0.20 1.48
C THR A 231 0.49 -0.76 0.84
N LEU A 232 0.38 -1.39 -0.33
CA LEU A 232 1.54 -1.93 -1.05
C LEU A 232 2.58 -0.85 -1.40
N SER A 233 2.12 0.36 -1.78
CA SER A 233 3.01 1.49 -2.06
C SER A 233 3.81 1.90 -0.83
N ARG A 234 3.17 1.89 0.35
CA ARG A 234 3.86 2.18 1.61
C ARG A 234 4.90 1.11 1.95
N CYS A 235 4.54 -0.17 1.78
CA CYS A 235 5.46 -1.29 2.03
C CYS A 235 6.72 -1.19 1.16
N LEU A 236 6.57 -0.99 -0.16
CA LEU A 236 7.71 -0.89 -1.09
C LEU A 236 8.62 0.30 -0.78
N ASN A 237 8.04 1.44 -0.40
CA ASN A 237 8.81 2.63 -0.06
C ASN A 237 9.59 2.46 1.26
N ASN A 238 9.03 1.76 2.25
CA ASN A 238 9.66 1.58 3.56
C ASN A 238 10.71 0.45 3.59
N HIS A 239 10.55 -0.61 2.79
CA HIS A 239 11.40 -1.81 2.83
C HIS A 239 12.10 -2.14 1.50
N PRO A 240 12.80 -1.19 0.83
CA PRO A 240 13.30 -1.38 -0.53
C PRO A 240 14.52 -2.31 -0.66
N LYS A 241 15.04 -2.91 0.42
CA LYS A 241 16.25 -3.77 0.38
C LYS A 241 16.00 -5.24 0.69
N GLU A 242 14.83 -5.54 1.23
CA GLU A 242 14.48 -6.89 1.74
C GLU A 242 13.51 -7.61 0.80
N VAL A 243 13.13 -6.95 -0.29
CA VAL A 243 12.06 -7.37 -1.19
C VAL A 243 12.62 -7.87 -2.51
N THR A 244 11.92 -8.76 -3.21
CA THR A 244 12.15 -8.98 -4.65
C THR A 244 10.88 -8.66 -5.41
N VAL A 245 10.91 -7.65 -6.28
CA VAL A 245 9.80 -7.31 -7.15
C VAL A 245 9.86 -8.17 -8.42
N SER A 246 8.83 -8.96 -8.67
CA SER A 246 8.71 -9.77 -9.88
C SER A 246 8.26 -8.96 -11.10
N ASP A 247 8.66 -9.39 -12.30
CA ASP A 247 8.13 -8.89 -13.57
C ASP A 247 6.60 -8.96 -13.58
N SER A 248 6.04 -10.10 -13.16
CA SER A 248 4.59 -10.32 -13.13
C SER A 248 3.88 -9.21 -12.33
N PHE A 249 4.30 -8.96 -11.09
CA PHE A 249 3.71 -7.91 -10.26
C PHE A 249 3.80 -6.52 -10.93
N ALA A 250 4.98 -6.18 -11.46
CA ALA A 250 5.20 -4.92 -12.15
C ALA A 250 4.27 -4.71 -13.36
N HIS A 251 4.06 -5.75 -14.16
CA HIS A 251 3.13 -5.70 -15.31
C HIS A 251 1.68 -5.53 -14.87
N HIS A 252 1.26 -6.21 -13.81
CA HIS A 252 -0.10 -6.04 -13.29
C HIS A 252 -0.33 -4.61 -12.79
N VAL A 253 0.62 -4.04 -12.03
CA VAL A 253 0.54 -2.64 -11.60
C VAL A 253 0.45 -1.69 -12.81
N PHE A 254 1.26 -1.92 -13.85
CA PHE A 254 1.18 -1.10 -15.07
C PHE A 254 -0.14 -1.28 -15.83
N ASN A 255 -0.68 -2.50 -15.90
CA ASN A 255 -1.97 -2.77 -16.52
C ASN A 255 -3.12 -2.06 -15.79
N VAL A 256 -3.15 -2.14 -14.46
CA VAL A 256 -4.13 -1.41 -13.64
C VAL A 256 -3.97 0.10 -13.85
N HIS A 257 -2.74 0.62 -13.90
CA HIS A 257 -2.49 2.04 -14.18
C HIS A 257 -3.06 2.49 -15.53
N LYS A 258 -2.84 1.68 -16.59
CA LYS A 258 -3.36 1.98 -17.93
C LYS A 258 -4.87 2.12 -17.94
N HIS A 259 -5.54 1.22 -17.23
CA HIS A 259 -6.98 1.18 -17.19
C HIS A 259 -7.58 2.28 -16.32
N ALA A 260 -6.96 2.56 -15.16
CA ALA A 260 -7.31 3.71 -14.34
C ALA A 260 -7.18 5.04 -15.09
N ALA A 261 -6.15 5.20 -15.93
CA ALA A 261 -5.99 6.40 -16.75
C ALA A 261 -7.04 6.55 -17.86
N GLU A 262 -7.70 5.46 -18.26
CA GLU A 262 -8.79 5.49 -19.26
C GLU A 262 -10.15 5.76 -18.61
N THR A 263 -10.28 5.55 -17.30
CA THR A 263 -11.51 5.73 -16.53
C THR A 263 -11.58 7.04 -15.76
N VAL A 264 -10.45 7.61 -15.36
CA VAL A 264 -10.38 8.88 -14.63
C VAL A 264 -10.75 10.07 -15.53
N ASP A 265 -11.60 10.94 -15.01
CA ASP A 265 -11.93 12.22 -15.65
C ASP A 265 -10.83 13.26 -15.42
N PHE A 266 -10.18 13.67 -16.50
CA PHE A 266 -9.14 14.69 -16.54
C PHE A 266 -9.65 16.09 -16.88
N THR A 267 -10.96 16.32 -16.92
CA THR A 267 -11.54 17.66 -17.17
C THR A 267 -11.68 18.49 -15.90
N HIS A 268 -11.70 17.85 -14.73
CA HIS A 268 -11.82 18.49 -13.43
C HIS A 268 -10.53 18.40 -12.61
N ARG A 269 -10.06 19.55 -12.13
CA ARG A 269 -8.81 19.64 -11.36
C ARG A 269 -9.03 19.07 -9.96
N GLY A 270 -8.16 18.14 -9.57
CA GLY A 270 -8.11 17.63 -8.21
C GLY A 270 -7.60 18.66 -7.21
N THR A 271 -8.22 18.72 -6.04
CA THR A 271 -7.89 19.69 -4.98
C THR A 271 -7.23 19.05 -3.76
N SER A 272 -7.02 17.74 -3.77
CA SER A 272 -6.43 16.99 -2.66
C SER A 272 -5.25 16.15 -3.14
N ARG A 273 -4.35 15.82 -2.21
CA ARG A 273 -3.35 14.76 -2.40
C ARG A 273 -4.02 13.39 -2.23
N LEU A 274 -3.29 12.32 -2.56
CA LEU A 274 -3.73 10.95 -2.27
C LEU A 274 -3.73 10.70 -0.74
N PRO A 275 -4.72 9.98 -0.20
CA PRO A 275 -5.95 9.55 -0.87
C PRO A 275 -6.93 10.72 -1.07
N THR A 276 -7.58 10.76 -2.24
CA THR A 276 -8.56 11.77 -2.65
C THR A 276 -10.00 11.43 -2.24
N GLY A 277 -10.25 10.17 -1.86
CA GLY A 277 -11.60 9.66 -1.58
C GLY A 277 -12.36 9.25 -2.84
N ARG A 278 -11.72 9.31 -4.01
CA ARG A 278 -12.26 8.83 -5.29
C ARG A 278 -11.46 7.60 -5.73
N PRO A 279 -12.02 6.38 -5.64
CA PRO A 279 -11.29 5.14 -5.88
C PRO A 279 -10.50 5.09 -7.19
N ALA A 280 -11.08 5.52 -8.32
CA ALA A 280 -10.38 5.50 -9.61
C ALA A 280 -9.15 6.42 -9.64
N ILE A 281 -9.25 7.62 -9.05
CA ILE A 281 -8.13 8.57 -8.94
C ILE A 281 -7.06 8.02 -7.99
N ASP A 282 -7.49 7.41 -6.89
CA ASP A 282 -6.58 6.84 -5.90
C ASP A 282 -5.83 5.63 -6.46
N VAL A 283 -6.50 4.76 -7.22
CA VAL A 283 -5.87 3.65 -7.96
C VAL A 283 -4.88 4.19 -9.00
N LEU A 284 -5.25 5.20 -9.79
CA LEU A 284 -4.34 5.85 -10.75
C LEU A 284 -3.07 6.37 -10.06
N GLY A 285 -3.23 7.05 -8.93
CA GLY A 285 -2.13 7.67 -8.20
C GLY A 285 -1.23 6.66 -7.47
N TYR A 286 -1.80 5.72 -6.73
CA TYR A 286 -1.01 4.70 -6.04
C TYR A 286 -0.29 3.76 -7.01
N THR A 287 -0.86 3.47 -8.18
CA THR A 287 -0.11 2.72 -9.21
C THR A 287 1.09 3.51 -9.74
N LEU A 288 1.02 4.85 -9.88
CA LEU A 288 2.20 5.65 -10.22
C LEU A 288 3.28 5.62 -9.12
N GLN A 289 2.87 5.69 -7.85
CA GLN A 289 3.82 5.60 -6.74
C GLN A 289 4.51 4.24 -6.70
N LEU A 290 3.75 3.15 -6.87
CA LEU A 290 4.30 1.80 -7.03
C LEU A 290 5.26 1.72 -8.23
N LEU A 291 4.86 2.21 -9.41
CA LEU A 291 5.72 2.21 -10.59
C LEU A 291 7.01 3.02 -10.39
N ARG A 292 6.94 4.14 -9.66
CA ARG A 292 8.11 4.95 -9.33
C ARG A 292 9.10 4.14 -8.50
N ASP A 293 8.60 3.47 -7.47
CA ASP A 293 9.42 2.68 -6.54
C ASP A 293 9.97 1.42 -7.25
N ILE A 294 9.17 0.76 -8.09
CA ILE A 294 9.60 -0.35 -8.95
C ILE A 294 10.68 0.09 -9.95
N CYS A 295 10.57 1.30 -10.53
CA CYS A 295 11.55 1.81 -11.48
C CYS A 295 12.87 2.24 -10.83
N ALA A 296 12.84 2.57 -9.53
CA ALA A 296 14.03 2.80 -8.71
C ALA A 296 14.65 1.49 -8.18
N TRP A 297 13.97 0.35 -8.38
CA TRP A 297 14.40 -0.93 -7.83
C TRP A 297 15.71 -1.41 -8.45
N GLU A 298 16.69 -1.70 -7.60
CA GLU A 298 17.97 -2.32 -7.97
C GLU A 298 18.02 -3.75 -7.42
N SER A 299 18.26 -4.75 -8.28
CA SER A 299 18.36 -6.14 -7.83
C SER A 299 19.62 -6.32 -6.97
N PRO A 300 19.53 -7.02 -5.81
CA PRO A 300 20.71 -7.39 -5.03
C PRO A 300 21.67 -8.32 -5.78
N SER A 301 21.18 -9.04 -6.80
CA SER A 301 22.00 -9.94 -7.63
C SER A 301 22.15 -9.40 -9.05
N SER A 302 23.39 -9.30 -9.54
CA SER A 302 23.72 -8.75 -10.86
C SER A 302 23.27 -9.62 -12.04
N GLU A 303 22.61 -10.76 -11.80
CA GLU A 303 22.28 -11.76 -12.82
C GLU A 303 20.85 -11.64 -13.38
N THR A 304 19.94 -10.98 -12.67
CA THR A 304 18.55 -10.78 -13.12
C THR A 304 18.34 -9.36 -13.63
N GLN A 305 17.88 -9.21 -14.87
CA GLN A 305 17.37 -7.91 -15.34
C GLN A 305 16.17 -7.56 -14.46
N GLY A 306 16.25 -6.45 -13.73
CA GLY A 306 15.16 -6.00 -12.87
C GLY A 306 13.88 -5.71 -13.66
N PRO A 307 12.72 -5.60 -12.97
CA PRO A 307 11.39 -5.48 -13.59
C PRO A 307 11.25 -4.29 -14.54
N VAL A 308 12.09 -3.27 -14.37
CA VAL A 308 12.16 -2.09 -15.24
C VAL A 308 12.43 -2.47 -16.69
N GLY A 309 13.34 -3.40 -16.96
CA GLY A 309 13.67 -3.78 -18.34
C GLY A 309 12.48 -4.35 -19.11
N SER A 310 11.67 -5.14 -18.41
CA SER A 310 10.46 -5.78 -18.93
C SER A 310 9.34 -4.74 -19.13
N LEU A 311 9.12 -3.86 -18.14
CA LEU A 311 8.19 -2.72 -18.26
C LEU A 311 8.51 -1.81 -19.45
N LEU A 312 9.78 -1.50 -19.68
CA LEU A 312 10.20 -0.66 -20.81
C LEU A 312 9.82 -1.28 -22.16
N GLN A 313 9.92 -2.60 -22.32
CA GLN A 313 9.51 -3.31 -23.53
C GLN A 313 8.00 -3.21 -23.79
N THR A 314 7.20 -3.03 -22.73
CA THR A 314 5.75 -2.81 -22.86
C THR A 314 5.34 -1.38 -23.18
N GLY A 315 6.32 -0.47 -23.37
CA GLY A 315 6.07 0.91 -23.77
C GLY A 315 5.67 1.84 -22.61
N LEU A 316 6.11 1.53 -21.37
CA LEU A 316 5.87 2.36 -20.19
C LEU A 316 6.22 3.84 -20.44
N VAL A 317 7.44 4.12 -20.89
CA VAL A 317 7.95 5.49 -21.11
C VAL A 317 7.13 6.22 -22.15
N LYS A 318 6.86 5.58 -23.30
CA LYS A 318 6.01 6.14 -24.35
C LYS A 318 4.63 6.55 -23.83
N ARG A 319 4.01 5.72 -22.98
CA ARG A 319 2.68 6.02 -22.42
C ARG A 319 2.74 7.15 -21.38
N LEU A 320 3.73 7.15 -20.49
CA LEU A 320 3.90 8.22 -19.50
C LEU A 320 4.17 9.59 -20.16
N LEU A 321 4.98 9.63 -21.22
CA LEU A 321 5.19 10.84 -22.01
C LEU A 321 3.91 11.31 -22.69
N LYS A 322 3.10 10.38 -23.22
CA LYS A 322 1.79 10.71 -23.79
C LYS A 322 0.90 11.41 -22.75
N TYR A 323 0.75 10.83 -21.56
CA TYR A 323 -0.06 11.44 -20.51
C TYR A 323 0.47 12.81 -20.11
N LEU A 324 1.78 12.95 -19.93
CA LEU A 324 2.40 14.22 -19.57
C LEU A 324 2.17 15.30 -20.64
N GLY A 325 2.20 14.91 -21.92
CA GLY A 325 1.97 15.80 -23.06
C GLY A 325 0.50 16.16 -23.29
N GLU A 326 -0.44 15.36 -22.79
CA GLU A 326 -1.88 15.68 -22.81
C GLU A 326 -2.28 16.66 -21.70
N LEU A 327 -1.47 16.78 -20.64
CA LEU A 327 -1.71 17.75 -19.58
C LEU A 327 -1.50 19.19 -20.06
N GLU A 328 -2.25 20.12 -19.48
CA GLU A 328 -1.93 21.55 -19.56
C GLU A 328 -0.45 21.84 -19.15
N PRO A 329 0.15 22.96 -19.55
CA PRO A 329 1.48 23.33 -19.04
C PRO A 329 1.48 23.53 -17.52
N PRO A 330 2.65 23.37 -16.85
CA PRO A 330 2.81 23.73 -15.44
C PRO A 330 2.31 25.15 -15.14
N SER A 331 1.78 25.34 -13.93
CA SER A 331 1.14 26.58 -13.48
C SER A 331 2.00 27.82 -13.68
N THR A 332 3.31 27.73 -13.43
CA THR A 332 4.25 28.84 -13.66
C THR A 332 4.33 29.24 -15.13
N ILE A 333 4.37 28.26 -16.05
CA ILE A 333 4.40 28.49 -17.50
C ILE A 333 3.05 29.02 -17.99
N ARG A 334 1.95 28.46 -17.50
CA ARG A 334 0.59 28.96 -17.81
C ARG A 334 0.39 30.41 -17.36
N LYS A 335 0.82 30.75 -16.14
CA LYS A 335 0.76 32.13 -15.60
C LYS A 335 1.62 33.10 -16.43
N SER A 336 2.78 32.67 -16.96
CA SER A 336 3.61 33.52 -17.82
C SER A 336 3.01 33.73 -19.21
N MET A 337 2.46 32.67 -19.82
CA MET A 337 1.82 32.76 -21.15
C MET A 337 0.59 33.69 -21.13
N ALA A 338 -0.22 33.64 -20.07
CA ALA A 338 -1.39 34.51 -19.89
C ALA A 338 -1.04 36.00 -19.77
N ARG A 339 0.21 36.36 -19.42
CA ARG A 339 0.66 37.76 -19.31
C ARG A 339 1.19 38.33 -20.62
N GLY A 340 1.58 37.49 -21.58
CA GLY A 340 2.24 37.92 -22.82
C GLY A 340 1.30 38.19 -24.00
N GLN A 341 0.05 37.71 -23.97
CA GLN A 341 -0.90 37.82 -25.09
C GLN A 341 -2.31 38.12 -24.55
N GLY A 342 -2.91 39.23 -24.98
CA GLY A 342 -4.27 39.63 -24.59
C GLY A 342 -5.35 38.74 -25.23
N ASP A 343 -6.42 38.50 -24.47
CA ASP A 343 -7.80 38.01 -24.74
C ASP A 343 -8.11 36.99 -25.86
N ASN A 344 -7.16 36.47 -26.62
CA ASN A 344 -7.40 35.43 -27.63
C ASN A 344 -6.55 34.19 -27.35
N HIS A 345 -7.13 33.17 -26.71
CA HIS A 345 -6.53 31.82 -26.69
C HIS A 345 -7.55 30.68 -26.70
N PRO A 346 -7.68 29.93 -27.81
CA PRO A 346 -8.34 28.62 -27.85
C PRO A 346 -7.44 27.45 -27.39
N ALA A 347 -6.13 27.67 -27.21
CA ALA A 347 -5.14 26.58 -27.06
C ALA A 347 -4.83 26.19 -25.59
N LEU A 348 -5.17 27.04 -24.62
CA LEU A 348 -5.02 26.75 -23.18
C LEU A 348 -6.26 26.05 -22.59
N GLU A 349 -7.39 26.07 -23.28
CA GLU A 349 -8.70 25.62 -22.75
C GLU A 349 -8.95 24.10 -22.90
N ASN A 350 -8.11 23.38 -23.67
CA ASN A 350 -8.39 21.99 -24.07
C ASN A 350 -7.40 20.94 -23.54
N GLY A 351 -6.47 21.31 -22.65
CA GLY A 351 -5.53 20.36 -22.04
C GLY A 351 -6.13 19.63 -20.84
N ASN A 352 -5.75 18.38 -20.64
CA ASN A 352 -6.13 17.62 -19.44
C ASN A 352 -5.57 18.31 -18.19
N VAL A 353 -6.34 18.34 -17.11
CA VAL A 353 -5.91 18.85 -15.81
C VAL A 353 -5.49 17.72 -14.88
N CYS A 354 -4.68 18.04 -13.86
CA CYS A 354 -4.23 17.03 -12.90
C CYS A 354 -5.41 16.54 -12.03
N PRO A 355 -5.68 15.23 -11.96
CA PRO A 355 -6.80 14.68 -11.20
C PRO A 355 -6.56 14.69 -9.69
N TYR A 356 -5.33 14.91 -9.23
CA TYR A 356 -4.95 15.12 -7.83
C TYR A 356 -3.68 15.97 -7.72
N ILE A 357 -3.46 16.57 -6.54
CA ILE A 357 -2.25 17.36 -6.22
C ILE A 357 -1.03 16.43 -6.20
N GLY A 358 -0.08 16.67 -7.11
CA GLY A 358 1.15 15.87 -7.27
C GLY A 358 1.15 14.90 -8.45
N TYR A 359 0.05 14.76 -9.21
CA TYR A 359 -0.02 13.83 -10.34
C TYR A 359 1.10 14.02 -11.37
N ARG A 360 1.40 15.27 -11.72
CA ARG A 360 2.48 15.58 -12.67
C ARG A 360 3.84 15.19 -12.08
N THR A 361 4.06 15.46 -10.79
CA THR A 361 5.29 15.05 -10.10
C THR A 361 5.47 13.54 -10.17
N ASP A 362 4.41 12.78 -9.89
CA ASP A 362 4.47 11.31 -9.91
C ASP A 362 4.81 10.78 -11.31
N LEU A 363 4.21 11.33 -12.38
CA LEU A 363 4.57 10.98 -13.77
C LEU A 363 6.05 11.24 -14.06
N VAL A 364 6.54 12.44 -13.74
CA VAL A 364 7.93 12.83 -14.01
C VAL A 364 8.90 11.99 -13.19
N ALA A 365 8.55 11.62 -11.96
CA ALA A 365 9.36 10.78 -11.10
C ALA A 365 9.57 9.37 -11.67
N VAL A 366 8.51 8.73 -12.18
CA VAL A 366 8.63 7.43 -12.85
C VAL A 366 9.54 7.53 -14.09
N ILE A 367 9.38 8.59 -14.90
CA ILE A 367 10.21 8.81 -16.10
C ILE A 367 11.68 9.02 -15.71
N ALA A 368 11.96 9.82 -14.66
CA ALA A 368 13.30 10.07 -14.16
C ALA A 368 14.01 8.77 -13.74
N ASN A 369 13.30 7.89 -13.03
CA ASN A 369 13.83 6.59 -12.61
C ASN A 369 14.05 5.64 -13.80
N CYS A 370 13.18 5.67 -14.81
CA CYS A 370 13.37 4.91 -16.05
C CYS A 370 14.62 5.35 -16.83
N LEU A 371 14.97 6.64 -16.79
CA LEU A 371 16.12 7.20 -17.50
C LEU A 371 17.48 6.84 -16.87
N HIS A 372 17.52 6.62 -15.55
CA HIS A 372 18.77 6.46 -14.81
C HIS A 372 19.64 5.33 -15.39
N GLY A 373 20.83 5.67 -15.91
CA GLY A 373 21.79 4.72 -16.49
C GLY A 373 21.34 3.99 -17.76
N ARG A 374 20.27 4.44 -18.46
CA ARG A 374 19.67 3.69 -19.58
C ARG A 374 19.64 4.48 -20.90
N LYS A 375 20.74 4.41 -21.68
CA LYS A 375 20.85 5.08 -22.99
C LYS A 375 19.71 4.78 -23.97
N LYS A 376 19.21 3.54 -24.01
CA LYS A 376 18.07 3.17 -24.87
C LYS A 376 16.81 3.99 -24.57
N VAL A 377 16.54 4.25 -23.28
CA VAL A 377 15.40 5.06 -22.85
C VAL A 377 15.63 6.52 -23.19
N GLN A 378 16.83 7.04 -22.94
CA GLN A 378 17.22 8.40 -23.32
C GLN A 378 16.99 8.67 -24.82
N ASP A 379 17.40 7.73 -25.68
CA ASP A 379 17.20 7.81 -27.13
C ASP A 379 15.73 7.68 -27.54
N GLU A 380 14.96 6.84 -26.85
CA GLU A 380 13.52 6.72 -27.08
C GLU A 380 12.79 8.03 -26.78
N ILE A 381 13.06 8.65 -25.63
CA ILE A 381 12.46 9.95 -25.25
C ILE A 381 12.80 11.01 -26.29
N ARG A 382 14.05 11.09 -26.75
CA ARG A 382 14.45 12.02 -27.81
C ARG A 382 13.66 11.79 -29.10
N LYS A 383 13.57 10.54 -29.58
CA LYS A 383 12.83 10.20 -30.80
C LYS A 383 11.33 10.50 -30.71
N LEU A 384 10.77 10.47 -29.50
CA LEU A 384 9.39 10.84 -29.22
C LEU A 384 9.18 12.36 -29.06
N GLY A 385 10.23 13.19 -29.21
CA GLY A 385 10.16 14.63 -28.98
C GLY A 385 10.01 15.02 -27.51
N GLY A 386 10.32 14.10 -26.59
CA GLY A 386 10.08 14.27 -25.16
C GLY A 386 11.09 15.19 -24.44
N ILE A 387 12.18 15.60 -25.09
CA ILE A 387 13.20 16.47 -24.47
C ILE A 387 12.57 17.80 -24.02
N LEU A 388 11.88 18.48 -24.95
CA LEU A 388 11.21 19.76 -24.66
C LEU A 388 10.12 19.60 -23.60
N LEU A 389 9.37 18.50 -23.65
CA LEU A 389 8.32 18.21 -22.68
C LEU A 389 8.90 18.04 -21.27
N LEU A 390 10.05 17.37 -21.11
CA LEU A 390 10.70 17.22 -19.81
C LEU A 390 11.32 18.52 -19.30
N LEU A 391 11.90 19.34 -20.19
CA LEU A 391 12.43 20.66 -19.83
C LEU A 391 11.35 21.59 -19.23
N GLN A 392 10.11 21.50 -19.72
CA GLN A 392 8.98 22.26 -19.17
C GLN A 392 8.68 21.92 -17.70
N GLN A 393 9.12 20.75 -17.21
CA GLN A 393 8.86 20.30 -15.84
C GLN A 393 9.90 20.80 -14.83
N CYS A 394 10.93 21.55 -15.26
CA CYS A 394 11.98 22.10 -14.40
C CYS A 394 11.58 23.41 -13.69
N VAL A 395 10.29 23.56 -13.36
CA VAL A 395 9.72 24.78 -12.76
C VAL A 395 9.02 24.47 -11.44
N ILE A 396 8.91 25.49 -10.59
CA ILE A 396 8.10 25.39 -9.37
C ILE A 396 6.62 25.34 -9.80
N ASP A 397 5.85 24.48 -9.15
CA ASP A 397 4.42 24.32 -9.40
C ASP A 397 3.68 24.11 -8.06
N GLU A 398 2.65 24.93 -7.81
CA GLU A 398 1.92 24.93 -6.53
C GLU A 398 1.10 23.65 -6.33
N ASP A 399 0.53 23.12 -7.42
CA ASP A 399 -0.29 21.90 -7.41
C ASP A 399 0.57 20.64 -7.47
N ASN A 400 1.87 20.77 -7.77
CA ASN A 400 2.80 19.66 -7.96
C ASN A 400 4.10 19.88 -7.17
N PRO A 401 4.06 19.62 -5.84
CA PRO A 401 5.24 19.68 -4.99
C PRO A 401 6.39 18.83 -5.54
N TYR A 402 7.61 19.32 -5.41
CA TYR A 402 8.85 18.68 -5.90
C TYR A 402 8.94 18.46 -7.41
N LEU A 403 8.04 19.05 -8.22
CA LEU A 403 8.09 18.92 -9.67
C LEU A 403 9.43 19.37 -10.24
N ARG A 404 9.94 20.51 -9.79
CA ARG A 404 11.22 21.07 -10.24
C ARG A 404 12.37 20.09 -10.00
N GLU A 405 12.45 19.50 -8.81
CA GLU A 405 13.50 18.58 -8.41
C GLU A 405 13.47 17.31 -9.27
N TRP A 406 12.29 16.72 -9.46
CA TRP A 406 12.12 15.57 -10.32
C TRP A 406 12.35 15.89 -11.80
N GLY A 407 11.95 17.07 -12.27
CA GLY A 407 12.24 17.55 -13.62
C GLY A 407 13.74 17.70 -13.87
N LEU A 408 14.48 18.32 -12.93
CA LEU A 408 15.93 18.45 -13.02
C LEU A 408 16.63 17.09 -12.98
N LEU A 409 16.15 16.15 -12.15
CA LEU A 409 16.68 14.79 -12.13
C LEU A 409 16.42 14.06 -13.45
N ALA A 410 15.22 14.18 -14.01
CA ALA A 410 14.88 13.61 -15.32
C ALA A 410 15.80 14.16 -16.41
N VAL A 411 16.00 15.48 -16.48
CA VAL A 411 16.89 16.12 -17.47
C VAL A 411 18.34 15.71 -17.25
N LYS A 412 18.81 15.64 -16.00
CA LYS A 412 20.16 15.13 -15.70
C LYS A 412 20.33 13.71 -16.27
N ASN A 413 19.43 12.79 -15.91
CA ASN A 413 19.48 11.40 -16.35
C ASN A 413 19.30 11.27 -17.88
N LEU A 414 18.57 12.19 -18.52
CA LEU A 414 18.37 12.23 -19.98
C LEU A 414 19.64 12.56 -20.76
N LEU A 415 20.52 13.37 -20.17
CA LEU A 415 21.73 13.90 -20.81
C LEU A 415 23.01 13.21 -20.38
N GLU A 416 22.96 12.45 -19.29
CA GLU A 416 24.10 11.70 -18.75
C GLU A 416 24.65 10.74 -19.81
N GLU A 417 25.90 10.98 -20.21
CA GLU A 417 26.64 10.19 -21.21
C GLU A 417 25.95 10.06 -22.59
N ASN A 418 25.11 11.04 -22.95
CA ASN A 418 24.36 11.05 -24.22
C ASN A 418 24.61 12.33 -25.02
N GLU A 419 25.63 12.29 -25.87
CA GLU A 419 26.03 13.41 -26.73
C GLU A 419 24.92 13.82 -27.71
N GLU A 420 24.13 12.86 -28.20
CA GLU A 420 23.04 13.12 -29.14
C GLU A 420 21.93 13.96 -28.49
N ASN A 421 21.56 13.65 -27.26
CA ASN A 421 20.59 14.43 -26.49
C ASN A 421 21.16 15.79 -26.07
N GLN A 422 22.45 15.84 -25.67
CA GLN A 422 23.13 17.10 -25.32
C GLN A 422 23.17 18.07 -26.50
N LYS A 423 23.42 17.54 -27.71
CA LYS A 423 23.44 18.33 -28.93
C LYS A 423 22.08 18.97 -29.21
N GLU A 424 21.00 18.22 -29.10
CA GLU A 424 19.64 18.74 -29.33
C GLU A 424 19.28 19.88 -28.36
N ILE A 425 19.73 19.79 -27.10
CA ILE A 425 19.56 20.88 -26.14
C ILE A 425 20.48 22.07 -26.45
N SER A 426 21.70 21.84 -26.92
CA SER A 426 22.65 22.92 -27.26
C SER A 426 22.18 23.79 -28.43
N GLU A 427 21.29 23.25 -29.26
CA GLU A 427 20.66 23.96 -30.39
C GLU A 427 19.47 24.83 -29.95
N LEU A 428 19.06 24.78 -28.67
CA LEU A 428 17.98 25.61 -28.15
C LEU A 428 18.47 27.04 -27.89
N GLU A 429 17.74 28.01 -28.45
CA GLU A 429 18.02 29.44 -28.27
C GLU A 429 17.18 30.02 -27.13
N MET A 430 17.83 30.77 -26.23
CA MET A 430 17.16 31.52 -25.18
C MET A 430 16.48 32.75 -25.79
N GLN A 431 15.15 32.81 -25.73
CA GLN A 431 14.37 33.92 -26.30
C GLN A 431 14.19 35.04 -25.27
N GLU A 432 13.34 34.84 -24.25
CA GLU A 432 13.07 35.86 -23.23
C GLU A 432 13.02 35.24 -21.82
N PRO A 433 13.60 35.90 -20.80
CA PRO A 433 13.50 35.44 -19.43
C PRO A 433 12.08 35.66 -18.89
N VAL A 434 11.50 34.62 -18.29
CA VAL A 434 10.20 34.71 -17.62
C VAL A 434 10.36 35.50 -16.32
N ILE A 435 9.75 36.70 -16.26
CA ILE A 435 9.69 37.50 -15.04
C ILE A 435 8.60 36.90 -14.14
N THR A 436 9.00 36.18 -13.08
CA THR A 436 8.04 35.67 -12.10
C THR A 436 7.57 36.82 -11.18
N PRO A 437 6.31 36.80 -10.70
CA PRO A 437 5.77 37.87 -9.85
C PRO A 437 6.58 38.10 -8.57
N GLU A 438 7.25 37.08 -8.04
CA GLU A 438 8.12 37.19 -6.88
C GLU A 438 9.33 38.10 -7.18
N ILE A 439 9.93 37.95 -8.37
CA ILE A 439 11.10 38.73 -8.82
C ILE A 439 10.67 40.18 -9.09
N ALA A 440 9.50 40.38 -9.73
CA ALA A 440 8.97 41.72 -9.99
C ALA A 440 8.59 42.46 -8.70
N ASN A 441 7.98 41.78 -7.72
CA ASN A 441 7.53 42.39 -6.46
C ASN A 441 8.66 42.91 -5.58
N ILE A 442 9.88 42.37 -5.73
CA ILE A 442 11.09 42.86 -5.05
C ILE A 442 11.89 43.86 -5.90
N GLY A 443 11.31 44.35 -7.00
CA GLY A 443 11.94 45.34 -7.88
C GLY A 443 13.09 44.80 -8.71
N LEU A 444 13.15 43.50 -8.97
CA LEU A 444 14.19 42.89 -9.81
C LEU A 444 13.61 42.48 -11.17
N LYS A 445 14.48 42.41 -12.16
CA LYS A 445 14.21 41.84 -13.49
C LYS A 445 15.36 40.93 -13.87
N VAL A 446 15.08 39.88 -14.63
CA VAL A 446 16.12 39.06 -15.25
C VAL A 446 16.36 39.60 -16.65
N GLU A 447 17.62 39.92 -16.98
CA GLU A 447 18.07 40.30 -18.31
C GLU A 447 19.09 39.30 -18.83
N ILE A 448 19.19 39.18 -20.15
CA ILE A 448 20.23 38.35 -20.77
C ILE A 448 21.48 39.20 -20.91
N ASP A 449 22.55 38.76 -20.27
CA ASP A 449 23.87 39.35 -20.45
C ASP A 449 24.33 39.11 -21.90
N LYS A 450 24.51 40.20 -22.65
CA LYS A 450 24.82 40.14 -24.10
C LYS A 450 26.19 39.54 -24.41
N GLU A 451 27.11 39.49 -23.45
CA GLU A 451 28.46 38.94 -23.63
C GLU A 451 28.51 37.45 -23.29
N THR A 452 27.78 37.03 -22.25
CA THR A 452 27.82 35.65 -21.73
C THR A 452 26.63 34.80 -22.16
N GLY A 453 25.55 35.40 -22.66
CA GLY A 453 24.28 34.73 -22.96
C GLY A 453 23.57 34.19 -21.72
N ARG A 454 24.04 34.53 -20.51
CA ARG A 454 23.49 34.03 -19.23
C ARG A 454 22.47 35.00 -18.65
N PRO A 455 21.43 34.49 -17.95
CA PRO A 455 20.49 35.33 -17.22
C PRO A 455 21.19 36.04 -16.05
N LYS A 456 20.97 37.34 -15.94
CA LYS A 456 21.49 38.24 -14.91
C LYS A 456 20.32 38.96 -14.23
N LEU A 457 20.30 38.98 -12.89
CA LEU A 457 19.35 39.79 -12.14
C LEU A 457 19.82 41.26 -12.13
N VAL A 458 18.93 42.16 -12.54
CA VAL A 458 19.12 43.61 -12.54
C VAL A 458 18.02 44.28 -11.71
N ASN A 459 18.33 45.42 -11.11
CA ASN A 459 17.35 46.20 -10.36
C ASN A 459 16.51 47.05 -11.33
N THR A 460 15.20 47.02 -11.16
CA THR A 460 14.25 47.82 -11.95
C THR A 460 14.35 49.31 -11.68
N SER A 461 14.99 49.72 -10.58
CA SER A 461 15.30 51.13 -10.30
C SER A 461 16.53 51.67 -11.04
N ASP A 462 17.29 50.82 -11.72
CA ASP A 462 18.51 51.19 -12.47
C ASP A 462 18.27 51.27 -14.00
N ALA A 463 17.00 51.25 -14.44
CA ALA A 463 16.58 51.29 -15.85
C ALA A 463 16.01 52.65 -16.28
#